data_AF-A0A5B7YHR1-F1
#
_entry.id   AF-A0A5B7YHR1-F1
#
_cell.length_a   1.000
_cell.length_b   1.000
_cell.length_c   1.000
_cell.angle_alpha   90.00
_cell.angle_beta   90.00
_cell.angle_gamma   90.00
#
_symmetry.space_group_name_H-M   'P 1'
#
loop_
_entity.id
_entity.type
_entity.pdbx_description
1 polymer ?
#
loop_
_entity_poly.entity_id
_entity_poly.type
_entity_poly.pdbx_seq_one_letter_code
_entity_poly.pdbx_strand_id
1 'polypeptide(L)'
;MPIVTQLKKRCLFMLLVLLPMQALAELEFTIEGIDDDTLEDNIRLHLKSLDIGQDALSDPFWQEEVSKTVSTAVEPFGYYNSTTLIRTADDGDVILDVSLDSPLKVTNVTREIIGAGRADKKFRNTFNSFPLEKGDVLLHQEYESFKSRMFNYALNHGYFDFHWQATRLDLVREERAANILLIAQSGPRYEFGEVTLNGEDKAEDIVRRLQPFTLGEPYTADQLAEFNRRLNATGYFSRVIARPVVSQAQGTRVPIEITLAHKPRDNFNVGVGAATDTGPRLRLKWERPWVNDKGHSANAELFISAPEQSITADYLVPMGDLKNDYLKYEAGYQFLDYDNTNTESETLSLSVHRITQEIESPWQNDYSATFLREKYKVDDDPSQTTQLLMPGYALQYLVKDDTLNITHGTYFRTGIQVGREGIGSDIDIVKATAEARIIRTVGKHRFMVRSEIGAIETDSFVEVPASVRFYAGGDQSVRGFGYRDISPEGEIFNPVLGAVQKSAGAKYLATIGTEYAYQVAENWRAAAFLDVGTATNDFEEDPAIGIGPGAHWLSPIGPVRFYFAWGFSDFENDWRIHFMIGPEL
;
A
#
# COMPACT_ATOMS: atom_id res chain seq x y z
N MET A 1 17.70 38.42 -56.35
CA MET A 1 19.11 38.15 -55.97
C MET A 1 19.14 36.87 -55.14
N PRO A 2 19.99 35.88 -55.45
CA PRO A 2 20.10 35.06 -56.68
C PRO A 2 19.60 33.60 -56.41
N ILE A 3 19.02 32.82 -57.32
CA ILE A 3 19.49 32.23 -58.61
C ILE A 3 20.47 31.04 -58.40
N VAL A 4 19.95 29.78 -58.45
CA VAL A 4 20.15 28.70 -59.47
C VAL A 4 21.12 27.61 -58.98
N THR A 5 20.82 26.30 -59.05
CA THR A 5 21.10 25.40 -60.20
C THR A 5 20.37 24.05 -60.13
N GLN A 6 20.14 23.48 -61.32
CA GLN A 6 19.39 22.27 -61.71
C GLN A 6 19.72 20.95 -60.96
N LEU A 7 18.74 20.02 -60.90
CA LEU A 7 18.86 18.71 -61.60
C LEU A 7 17.54 17.93 -61.68
N LYS A 8 17.51 17.04 -62.68
CA LYS A 8 16.43 16.20 -63.21
C LYS A 8 15.82 15.18 -62.23
N LYS A 9 14.56 14.82 -62.53
CA LYS A 9 13.92 13.50 -62.36
C LYS A 9 13.94 12.86 -60.96
N ARG A 10 12.77 12.85 -60.31
CA ARG A 10 11.97 11.64 -59.97
C ARG A 10 10.84 12.05 -59.03
N CYS A 11 9.61 12.03 -59.54
CA CYS A 11 8.40 11.94 -58.72
C CYS A 11 8.48 10.63 -57.94
N LEU A 12 8.80 10.72 -56.64
CA LEU A 12 8.80 9.58 -55.74
C LEU A 12 7.37 9.32 -55.29
N PHE A 13 6.75 8.36 -55.98
CA PHE A 13 5.85 7.35 -55.44
C PHE A 13 5.58 7.46 -53.92
N MET A 14 4.39 7.95 -53.57
CA MET A 14 3.75 7.61 -52.30
C MET A 14 2.61 6.65 -52.66
N LEU A 15 2.98 5.40 -52.91
CA LEU A 15 2.02 4.31 -53.08
C LEU A 15 1.56 3.91 -51.68
N LEU A 16 0.37 4.38 -51.31
CA LEU A 16 -0.37 3.88 -50.17
C LEU A 16 -0.70 2.41 -50.47
N VAL A 17 0.13 1.49 -49.97
CA VAL A 17 -0.18 0.06 -50.01
C VAL A 17 -1.25 -0.19 -48.95
N LEU A 18 -2.51 -0.08 -49.37
CA LEU A 18 -3.63 -0.80 -48.75
C LEU A 18 -3.39 -2.29 -49.01
N LEU A 19 -2.61 -2.92 -48.14
CA LEU A 19 -2.66 -4.37 -48.01
C LEU A 19 -4.06 -4.70 -47.46
N PRO A 20 -4.85 -5.56 -48.13
CA PRO A 20 -6.03 -6.11 -47.52
C PRO A 20 -5.53 -6.94 -46.34
N MET A 21 -5.83 -6.48 -45.12
CA MET A 21 -5.81 -7.34 -43.95
C MET A 21 -6.96 -8.31 -44.18
N GLN A 22 -6.70 -9.39 -44.93
CA GLN A 22 -7.58 -10.56 -44.90
C GLN A 22 -7.53 -11.02 -43.45
N ALA A 23 -8.58 -10.72 -42.70
CA ALA A 23 -8.86 -11.51 -41.52
C ALA A 23 -8.94 -12.96 -42.04
N LEU A 24 -7.96 -13.80 -41.68
CA LEU A 24 -8.17 -15.23 -41.76
C LEU A 24 -9.42 -15.47 -40.92
N ALA A 25 -10.49 -15.93 -41.55
CA ALA A 25 -11.65 -16.37 -40.81
C ALA A 25 -11.18 -17.56 -39.96
N GLU A 26 -11.14 -17.36 -38.64
CA GLU A 26 -10.94 -18.47 -37.70
C GLU A 26 -12.05 -19.48 -37.93
N LEU A 27 -11.68 -20.77 -37.94
CA LEU A 27 -12.64 -21.84 -38.08
C LEU A 27 -13.47 -21.93 -36.80
N GLU A 28 -14.79 -21.69 -36.90
CA GLU A 28 -15.67 -21.81 -35.74
C GLU A 28 -16.16 -23.26 -35.62
N PHE A 29 -15.91 -23.86 -34.46
CA PHE A 29 -16.35 -25.23 -34.14
C PHE A 29 -17.62 -25.18 -33.31
N THR A 30 -18.69 -25.80 -33.81
CA THR A 30 -19.91 -26.06 -33.04
C THR A 30 -19.82 -27.45 -32.41
N ILE A 31 -19.96 -27.56 -31.09
CA ILE A 31 -19.85 -28.82 -30.35
C ILE A 31 -21.26 -29.31 -30.02
N GLU A 32 -21.59 -30.55 -30.41
CA GLU A 32 -22.85 -31.23 -30.08
C GLU A 32 -22.58 -32.51 -29.29
N GLY A 33 -23.51 -32.92 -28.42
CA GLY A 33 -23.43 -34.18 -27.66
C GLY A 33 -22.77 -34.10 -26.28
N ILE A 34 -22.44 -32.89 -25.81
CA ILE A 34 -21.92 -32.62 -24.46
C ILE A 34 -22.93 -31.75 -23.71
N ASP A 35 -23.47 -32.25 -22.60
CA ASP A 35 -24.43 -31.51 -21.77
C ASP A 35 -23.76 -30.76 -20.59
N ASP A 36 -22.46 -30.98 -20.36
CA ASP A 36 -21.70 -30.39 -19.25
C ASP A 36 -20.87 -29.19 -19.73
N ASP A 37 -21.24 -28.01 -19.26
CA ASP A 37 -20.60 -26.73 -19.62
C ASP A 37 -19.07 -26.74 -19.40
N THR A 38 -18.57 -27.42 -18.36
CA THR A 38 -17.14 -27.43 -18.04
C THR A 38 -16.33 -28.28 -19.03
N LEU A 39 -16.93 -29.38 -19.50
CA LEU A 39 -16.35 -30.22 -20.55
C LEU A 39 -16.38 -29.51 -21.90
N GLU A 40 -17.50 -28.88 -22.25
CA GLU A 40 -17.64 -28.11 -23.49
C GLU A 40 -16.62 -26.98 -23.56
N ASP A 41 -16.48 -26.20 -22.50
CA ASP A 41 -15.50 -25.12 -22.43
C ASP A 41 -14.06 -25.63 -22.50
N ASN A 42 -13.75 -26.77 -21.87
CA ASN A 42 -12.41 -27.35 -21.97
C ASN A 42 -12.11 -27.83 -23.39
N ILE A 43 -13.07 -28.44 -24.09
CA ILE A 43 -12.92 -28.81 -25.51
C ILE A 43 -12.70 -27.55 -26.35
N ARG A 44 -13.51 -26.51 -26.18
CA ARG A 44 -13.40 -25.23 -26.90
C ARG A 44 -12.02 -24.58 -26.70
N LEU A 45 -11.48 -24.60 -25.47
CA LEU A 45 -10.14 -24.09 -25.17
C LEU A 45 -9.03 -24.88 -25.89
N HIS A 46 -9.13 -26.21 -25.92
CA HIS A 46 -8.15 -27.04 -26.63
C HIS A 46 -8.24 -26.83 -28.14
N LEU A 47 -9.43 -26.70 -28.70
CA LEU A 47 -9.63 -26.42 -30.12
C LEU A 47 -9.08 -25.05 -30.53
N LYS A 48 -9.20 -24.01 -29.69
CA LYS A 48 -8.57 -22.69 -29.94
C LYS A 48 -7.04 -22.74 -29.99
N SER A 49 -6.42 -23.76 -29.38
CA SER A 49 -4.97 -23.92 -29.44
C SER A 49 -4.48 -24.52 -30.77
N LEU A 50 -5.41 -25.08 -31.58
CA LEU A 50 -5.14 -25.52 -32.93
C LEU A 50 -5.21 -24.31 -33.86
N ASP A 51 -4.07 -23.94 -34.46
CA ASP A 51 -3.98 -22.90 -35.48
C ASP A 51 -4.47 -23.45 -36.84
N ILE A 52 -5.75 -23.81 -36.92
CA ILE A 52 -6.40 -24.36 -38.11
C ILE A 52 -7.23 -23.25 -38.77
N GLY A 53 -6.68 -22.64 -39.82
CA GLY A 53 -7.43 -21.75 -40.71
C GLY A 53 -8.34 -22.51 -41.68
N GLN A 54 -9.27 -21.82 -42.35
CA GLN A 54 -10.15 -22.41 -43.38
C GLN A 54 -9.38 -23.15 -44.49
N ASP A 55 -8.14 -22.75 -44.76
CA ASP A 55 -7.23 -23.32 -45.75
C ASP A 55 -6.83 -24.77 -45.39
N ALA A 56 -6.76 -25.07 -44.08
CA ALA A 56 -6.38 -26.38 -43.55
C ALA A 56 -7.49 -27.44 -43.72
N LEU A 57 -8.74 -27.04 -44.02
CA LEU A 57 -9.83 -27.96 -44.36
C LEU A 57 -9.55 -28.82 -45.60
N SER A 58 -8.56 -28.43 -46.41
CA SER A 58 -8.10 -29.18 -47.60
C SER A 58 -7.08 -30.28 -47.28
N ASP A 59 -6.55 -30.33 -46.06
CA ASP A 59 -5.60 -31.35 -45.60
C ASP A 59 -6.34 -32.67 -45.26
N PRO A 60 -5.86 -33.85 -45.67
CA PRO A 60 -6.49 -35.11 -45.26
C PRO A 60 -6.48 -35.39 -43.74
N PHE A 61 -5.62 -34.72 -42.97
CA PHE A 61 -5.33 -35.09 -41.57
C PHE A 61 -5.94 -34.17 -40.52
N TRP A 62 -6.49 -33.00 -40.89
CA TRP A 62 -7.03 -32.05 -39.89
C TRP A 62 -8.15 -32.66 -39.04
N GLN A 63 -8.96 -33.56 -39.62
CA GLN A 63 -10.02 -34.26 -38.90
C GLN A 63 -9.49 -35.19 -37.81
N GLU A 64 -8.36 -35.84 -38.06
CA GLU A 64 -7.68 -36.71 -37.09
C GLU A 64 -7.09 -35.85 -35.96
N GLU A 65 -6.50 -34.71 -36.29
CA GLU A 65 -5.93 -33.77 -35.32
C GLU A 65 -7.01 -33.15 -34.42
N VAL A 66 -8.14 -32.73 -34.99
CA VAL A 66 -9.31 -32.24 -34.25
C VAL A 66 -9.87 -33.35 -33.35
N SER A 67 -10.09 -34.55 -33.88
CA SER A 67 -10.59 -35.69 -33.10
C SER A 67 -9.68 -36.04 -31.93
N LYS A 68 -8.36 -36.05 -32.16
CA LYS A 68 -7.35 -36.31 -31.11
C LYS A 68 -7.33 -35.21 -30.06
N THR A 69 -7.51 -33.96 -30.47
CA THR A 69 -7.57 -32.81 -29.56
C THR A 69 -8.80 -32.86 -28.68
N VAL A 70 -9.98 -33.16 -29.25
CA VAL A 70 -11.22 -33.39 -28.50
C VAL A 70 -11.04 -34.56 -27.53
N SER A 71 -10.47 -35.69 -27.97
CA SER A 71 -10.18 -36.82 -27.09
C SER A 71 -9.29 -36.39 -25.92
N THR A 72 -8.20 -35.67 -26.17
CA THR A 72 -7.27 -35.18 -25.14
C THR A 72 -7.95 -34.22 -24.16
N ALA A 73 -8.87 -33.38 -24.65
CA ALA A 73 -9.59 -32.42 -23.81
C ALA A 73 -10.55 -33.09 -22.81
N VAL A 74 -11.06 -34.28 -23.10
CA VAL A 74 -12.02 -34.96 -22.21
C VAL A 74 -11.37 -35.98 -21.28
N GLU A 75 -10.13 -36.39 -21.55
CA GLU A 75 -9.35 -37.30 -20.71
C GLU A 75 -9.20 -36.84 -19.24
N PRO A 76 -8.94 -35.55 -18.92
CA PRO A 76 -8.81 -35.09 -17.54
C PRO A 76 -10.04 -35.32 -16.66
N PHE A 77 -11.22 -35.45 -17.29
CA PHE A 77 -12.52 -35.69 -16.65
C PHE A 77 -12.88 -37.18 -16.60
N GLY A 78 -11.98 -38.07 -17.02
CA GLY A 78 -12.14 -39.52 -16.94
C GLY A 78 -12.63 -40.17 -18.23
N TYR A 79 -12.89 -39.40 -19.29
CA TYR A 79 -13.38 -39.91 -20.57
C TYR A 79 -12.22 -40.28 -21.50
N TYR A 80 -11.69 -41.49 -21.35
CA TYR A 80 -10.57 -42.00 -22.18
C TYR A 80 -11.04 -42.76 -23.43
N ASN A 81 -12.35 -42.94 -23.58
CA ASN A 81 -13.01 -43.50 -24.75
C ASN A 81 -14.05 -42.48 -25.22
N SER A 82 -13.67 -41.63 -26.17
CA SER A 82 -14.59 -40.71 -26.84
C SER A 82 -14.51 -40.90 -28.35
N THR A 83 -15.60 -40.57 -29.04
CA THR A 83 -15.64 -40.57 -30.51
C THR A 83 -16.14 -39.23 -30.96
N THR A 84 -15.45 -38.64 -31.93
CA THR A 84 -15.83 -37.36 -32.53
C THR A 84 -16.16 -37.60 -34.00
N LEU A 85 -17.41 -37.33 -34.39
CA LEU A 85 -17.78 -37.29 -35.80
C LEU A 85 -17.77 -35.83 -36.25
N ILE A 86 -17.10 -35.56 -37.36
CA ILE A 86 -16.91 -34.21 -37.89
C ILE A 86 -17.81 -34.06 -39.11
N ARG A 87 -18.70 -33.07 -39.08
CA ARG A 87 -19.59 -32.70 -40.19
C ARG A 87 -19.32 -31.25 -40.58
N THR A 88 -19.41 -30.94 -41.87
CA THR A 88 -19.32 -29.56 -42.37
C THR A 88 -20.71 -29.12 -42.78
N ALA A 89 -21.17 -27.99 -42.25
CA ALA A 89 -22.44 -27.37 -42.58
C ALA A 89 -22.36 -26.60 -43.92
N ASP A 90 -23.51 -26.32 -44.53
CA ASP A 90 -23.62 -25.70 -45.86
C ASP A 90 -23.06 -24.26 -45.91
N ASP A 91 -22.89 -23.61 -44.76
CA ASP A 91 -22.30 -22.28 -44.56
C ASP A 91 -20.78 -22.29 -44.32
N GLY A 92 -20.18 -23.48 -44.17
CA GLY A 92 -18.75 -23.66 -43.94
C GLY A 92 -18.36 -23.93 -42.48
N ASP A 93 -19.33 -23.95 -41.56
CA ASP A 93 -19.09 -24.25 -40.15
C ASP A 93 -18.79 -25.73 -39.92
N VAL A 94 -17.92 -26.03 -38.95
CA VAL A 94 -17.56 -27.41 -38.59
C VAL A 94 -18.31 -27.82 -37.33
N ILE A 95 -19.17 -28.82 -37.45
CA ILE A 95 -19.93 -29.42 -36.36
C ILE A 95 -19.18 -30.66 -35.87
N LEU A 96 -18.90 -30.70 -34.58
CA LEU A 96 -18.26 -31.81 -33.88
C LEU A 96 -19.29 -32.53 -33.02
N ASP A 97 -19.77 -33.70 -33.47
CA ASP A 97 -20.57 -34.58 -32.63
C ASP A 97 -19.65 -35.39 -31.73
N VAL A 98 -19.61 -35.02 -30.46
CA VAL A 98 -18.80 -35.70 -29.47
C VAL A 98 -19.67 -36.67 -28.69
N SER A 99 -19.35 -37.96 -28.79
CA SER A 99 -19.94 -39.00 -27.97
C SER A 99 -18.92 -39.44 -26.92
N LEU A 100 -19.24 -39.20 -25.65
CA LEU A 100 -18.47 -39.70 -24.52
C LEU A 100 -18.97 -41.10 -24.15
N ASP A 101 -18.09 -42.12 -24.12
CA ASP A 101 -18.43 -43.38 -23.48
C ASP A 101 -18.40 -43.21 -21.95
N SER A 102 -18.73 -44.26 -21.20
CA SER A 102 -18.68 -44.24 -19.74
C SER A 102 -17.27 -43.86 -19.24
N PRO A 103 -17.15 -42.93 -18.27
CA PRO A 103 -15.87 -42.52 -17.76
C PRO A 103 -15.21 -43.66 -16.97
N LEU A 104 -13.87 -43.63 -16.92
CA LEU A 104 -13.12 -44.56 -16.08
C LEU A 104 -13.45 -44.32 -14.62
N LYS A 105 -13.69 -45.40 -13.88
CA LYS A 105 -13.94 -45.36 -12.44
C LYS A 105 -12.73 -45.85 -11.67
N VAL A 106 -12.50 -45.26 -10.50
CA VAL A 106 -11.43 -45.67 -9.59
C VAL A 106 -11.80 -47.02 -8.97
N THR A 107 -11.02 -48.06 -9.29
CA THR A 107 -11.29 -49.44 -8.84
C THR A 107 -10.45 -49.81 -7.62
N ASN A 108 -9.21 -49.34 -7.58
CA ASN A 108 -8.28 -49.58 -6.48
C ASN A 108 -7.45 -48.34 -6.16
N VAL A 109 -7.25 -48.07 -4.87
CA VAL A 109 -6.43 -46.96 -4.36
C VAL A 109 -5.49 -47.51 -3.30
N THR A 110 -4.24 -47.75 -3.70
CA THR A 110 -3.18 -48.20 -2.79
C THR A 110 -2.35 -46.99 -2.37
N ARG A 111 -2.28 -46.72 -1.07
CA ARG A 111 -1.51 -45.60 -0.53
C ARG A 111 -0.67 -46.02 0.66
N GLU A 112 0.59 -45.57 0.70
CA GLU A 112 1.50 -45.85 1.80
C GLU A 112 2.39 -44.64 2.13
N ILE A 113 2.65 -44.44 3.41
CA ILE A 113 3.60 -43.46 3.93
C ILE A 113 4.77 -44.22 4.54
N ILE A 114 5.97 -43.95 4.06
CA ILE A 114 7.23 -44.45 4.59
C ILE A 114 7.97 -43.28 5.25
N GLY A 115 8.66 -43.53 6.36
CA GLY A 115 9.39 -42.51 7.12
C GLY A 115 8.60 -41.89 8.29
N ALA A 116 9.13 -40.79 8.84
CA ALA A 116 8.62 -40.16 10.06
C ALA A 116 7.20 -39.58 9.91
N GLY A 117 6.80 -39.20 8.69
CA GLY A 117 5.47 -38.69 8.36
C GLY A 117 4.34 -39.68 8.66
N ARG A 118 4.64 -40.98 8.74
CA ARG A 118 3.67 -42.01 9.15
C ARG A 118 3.21 -41.82 10.60
N ALA A 119 4.11 -41.40 11.49
CA ALA A 119 3.81 -41.16 12.90
C ALA A 119 3.20 -39.77 13.13
N ASP A 120 3.59 -38.76 12.36
CA ASP A 120 3.05 -37.41 12.43
C ASP A 120 1.55 -37.38 12.05
N LYS A 121 0.71 -36.97 13.00
CA LYS A 121 -0.75 -36.93 12.82
C LYS A 121 -1.18 -35.96 11.71
N LYS A 122 -0.55 -34.79 11.61
CA LYS A 122 -0.94 -33.77 10.61
C LYS A 122 -0.50 -34.20 9.21
N PHE A 123 0.71 -34.75 9.06
CA PHE A 123 1.17 -35.31 7.79
C PHE A 123 0.24 -36.44 7.33
N ARG A 124 -0.04 -37.40 8.22
CA ARG A 124 -0.93 -38.52 7.93
C ARG A 124 -2.34 -38.08 7.57
N ASN A 125 -2.90 -37.08 8.27
CA ASN A 125 -4.23 -36.55 7.93
C ASN A 125 -4.25 -35.91 6.54
N THR A 126 -3.23 -35.11 6.20
CA THR A 126 -3.12 -34.47 4.88
C THR A 126 -2.95 -35.50 3.77
N PHE A 127 -2.15 -36.55 4.01
CA PHE A 127 -2.00 -37.65 3.06
C PHE A 127 -3.29 -38.49 2.92
N ASN A 128 -4.04 -38.65 4.02
CA ASN A 128 -5.27 -39.41 4.02
C ASN A 128 -6.42 -38.67 3.33
N SER A 129 -6.39 -37.34 3.26
CA SER A 129 -7.37 -36.51 2.53
C SER A 129 -7.21 -36.54 1.01
N PHE A 130 -6.70 -37.65 0.46
CA PHE A 130 -6.74 -37.90 -0.97
C PHE A 130 -8.21 -37.96 -1.42
N PRO A 131 -8.62 -37.19 -2.42
CA PRO A 131 -10.02 -36.97 -2.74
C PRO A 131 -10.69 -38.13 -3.50
N LEU A 132 -9.92 -39.00 -4.15
CA LEU A 132 -10.48 -40.09 -4.97
C LEU A 132 -10.60 -41.38 -4.17
N GLU A 133 -11.83 -41.90 -4.08
CA GLU A 133 -12.18 -43.16 -3.46
C GLU A 133 -12.63 -44.20 -4.50
N LYS A 134 -12.77 -45.45 -4.04
CA LYS A 134 -13.24 -46.53 -4.90
C LYS A 134 -14.69 -46.27 -5.34
N GLY A 135 -14.91 -46.25 -6.65
CA GLY A 135 -16.22 -46.04 -7.28
C GLY A 135 -16.37 -44.65 -7.92
N ASP A 136 -15.52 -43.71 -7.57
CA ASP A 136 -15.53 -42.36 -8.12
C ASP A 136 -15.13 -42.35 -9.59
N VAL A 137 -15.62 -41.35 -10.33
CA VAL A 137 -15.09 -41.03 -11.66
C VAL A 137 -13.65 -40.54 -11.50
N LEU A 138 -12.75 -41.04 -12.34
CA LEU A 138 -11.36 -40.59 -12.34
C LEU A 138 -11.29 -39.13 -12.80
N LEU A 139 -10.87 -38.25 -11.90
CA LEU A 139 -10.50 -36.88 -12.23
C LEU A 139 -8.98 -36.71 -12.12
N HIS A 140 -8.32 -36.52 -13.27
CA HIS A 140 -6.86 -36.43 -13.34
C HIS A 140 -6.33 -35.23 -12.53
N GLN A 141 -7.06 -34.11 -12.58
CA GLN A 141 -6.70 -32.89 -11.86
C GLN A 141 -6.61 -33.12 -10.34
N GLU A 142 -7.50 -33.94 -9.77
CA GLU A 142 -7.48 -34.23 -8.34
C GLU A 142 -6.25 -35.04 -7.92
N TYR A 143 -5.83 -35.98 -8.77
CA TYR A 143 -4.61 -36.76 -8.57
C TYR A 143 -3.34 -35.88 -8.56
N GLU A 144 -3.16 -35.05 -9.59
CA GLU A 144 -1.98 -34.19 -9.70
C GLU A 144 -1.98 -33.04 -8.67
N SER A 145 -3.16 -32.46 -8.40
CA SER A 145 -3.30 -31.43 -7.38
C SER A 145 -2.97 -31.98 -6.00
N PHE A 146 -3.40 -33.21 -5.68
CA PHE A 146 -3.03 -33.84 -4.41
C PHE A 146 -1.52 -34.08 -4.31
N LYS A 147 -0.86 -34.59 -5.36
CA LYS A 147 0.59 -34.78 -5.37
C LYS A 147 1.35 -33.48 -5.08
N SER A 148 0.94 -32.40 -5.74
CA SER A 148 1.50 -31.07 -5.56
C SER A 148 1.23 -30.52 -4.15
N ARG A 149 0.00 -30.65 -3.64
CA ARG A 149 -0.36 -30.26 -2.26
C ARG A 149 0.48 -30.99 -1.22
N MET A 150 0.70 -32.30 -1.38
CA MET A 150 1.52 -33.09 -0.47
C MET A 150 2.99 -32.70 -0.51
N PHE A 151 3.55 -32.46 -1.71
CA PHE A 151 4.92 -31.97 -1.85
C PHE A 151 5.10 -30.60 -1.17
N ASN A 152 4.17 -29.66 -1.39
CA ASN A 152 4.20 -28.35 -0.75
C ASN A 152 4.01 -28.44 0.78
N TYR A 153 3.11 -29.30 1.25
CA TYR A 153 2.93 -29.55 2.68
C TYR A 153 4.23 -30.04 3.32
N ALA A 154 4.89 -31.01 2.67
CA ALA A 154 6.14 -31.58 3.14
C ALA A 154 7.25 -30.52 3.27
N LEU A 155 7.46 -29.73 2.21
CA LEU A 155 8.43 -28.62 2.23
C LEU A 155 8.11 -27.59 3.32
N ASN A 156 6.84 -27.19 3.46
CA ASN A 156 6.42 -26.18 4.43
C ASN A 156 6.56 -26.63 5.89
N HIS A 157 6.61 -27.94 6.15
CA HIS A 157 6.70 -28.52 7.50
C HIS A 157 8.04 -29.19 7.81
N GLY A 158 9.05 -28.97 6.96
CA GLY A 158 10.42 -29.42 7.20
C GLY A 158 10.70 -30.87 6.80
N TYR A 159 9.91 -31.47 5.91
CA TYR A 159 10.22 -32.77 5.31
C TYR A 159 11.01 -32.57 4.01
N PHE A 160 12.24 -32.06 4.12
CA PHE A 160 13.06 -31.68 2.95
C PHE A 160 13.49 -32.85 2.07
N ASP A 161 13.52 -34.06 2.64
CA ASP A 161 13.82 -35.30 1.92
C ASP A 161 12.57 -35.96 1.31
N PHE A 162 11.42 -35.27 1.34
CA PHE A 162 10.19 -35.84 0.80
C PHE A 162 10.29 -36.08 -0.69
N HIS A 163 9.94 -37.30 -1.10
CA HIS A 163 9.73 -37.62 -2.50
C HIS A 163 8.66 -38.69 -2.65
N TRP A 164 8.06 -38.75 -3.84
CA TRP A 164 7.25 -39.88 -4.24
C TRP A 164 8.17 -41.06 -4.56
N GLN A 165 8.09 -42.13 -3.77
CA GLN A 165 8.84 -43.37 -4.04
C GLN A 165 8.20 -44.15 -5.20
N ALA A 166 6.87 -44.12 -5.28
CA ALA A 166 6.14 -44.63 -6.43
C ALA A 166 4.82 -43.86 -6.62
N THR A 167 4.58 -43.42 -7.85
CA THR A 167 3.29 -42.87 -8.29
C THR A 167 2.88 -43.63 -9.55
N ARG A 168 1.72 -44.27 -9.53
CA ARG A 168 1.17 -44.96 -10.71
C ARG A 168 -0.32 -44.67 -10.85
N LEU A 169 -0.74 -44.44 -12.08
CA LEU A 169 -2.12 -44.31 -12.49
C LEU A 169 -2.33 -45.27 -13.67
N ASP A 170 -2.77 -46.48 -13.39
CA ASP A 170 -3.00 -47.52 -14.39
C ASP A 170 -4.42 -47.38 -14.95
N LEU A 171 -4.52 -47.01 -16.23
CA LEU A 171 -5.78 -46.80 -16.94
C LEU A 171 -6.12 -48.02 -17.79
N VAL A 172 -7.15 -48.77 -17.40
CA VAL A 172 -7.61 -49.97 -18.11
C VAL A 172 -8.90 -49.63 -18.85
N ARG A 173 -8.76 -49.16 -20.10
CA ARG A 173 -9.86 -48.62 -20.92
C ARG A 173 -10.97 -49.66 -21.18
N GLU A 174 -10.60 -50.91 -21.46
CA GLU A 174 -11.55 -52.00 -21.74
C GLU A 174 -12.41 -52.34 -20.51
N GLU A 175 -11.81 -52.29 -19.32
CA GLU A 175 -12.49 -52.56 -18.04
C GLU A 175 -13.12 -51.31 -17.42
N ARG A 176 -12.94 -50.14 -18.05
CA ARG A 176 -13.35 -48.82 -17.54
C ARG A 176 -12.85 -48.56 -16.11
N ALA A 177 -11.64 -49.03 -15.84
CA ALA A 177 -11.05 -49.05 -14.51
C ALA A 177 -9.79 -48.17 -14.43
N ALA A 178 -9.63 -47.48 -13.31
CA ALA A 178 -8.43 -46.74 -12.95
C ALA A 178 -7.87 -47.27 -11.62
N ASN A 179 -6.60 -47.65 -11.60
CA ASN A 179 -5.91 -48.10 -10.38
C ASN A 179 -4.83 -47.10 -9.99
N ILE A 180 -4.87 -46.66 -8.74
CA ILE A 180 -4.01 -45.61 -8.21
C ILE A 180 -3.03 -46.21 -7.20
N LEU A 181 -1.75 -45.92 -7.36
CA LEU A 181 -0.69 -46.23 -6.40
C LEU A 181 0.04 -44.95 -6.01
N LEU A 182 0.10 -44.68 -4.70
CA LEU A 182 0.82 -43.55 -4.13
C LEU A 182 1.67 -44.01 -2.93
N ILE A 183 2.98 -44.11 -3.12
CA ILE A 183 3.92 -44.42 -2.05
C ILE A 183 4.77 -43.17 -1.80
N ALA A 184 4.55 -42.53 -0.67
CA ALA A 184 5.29 -41.34 -0.24
C ALA A 184 6.43 -41.74 0.71
N GLN A 185 7.63 -41.24 0.43
CA GLN A 185 8.76 -41.29 1.37
C GLN A 185 8.90 -39.91 2.00
N SER A 186 8.59 -39.79 3.30
CA SER A 186 8.61 -38.49 3.97
C SER A 186 10.00 -38.01 4.37
N GLY A 187 10.93 -38.94 4.61
CA GLY A 187 12.14 -38.63 5.37
C GLY A 187 11.87 -38.24 6.83
N PRO A 188 12.88 -37.75 7.56
CA PRO A 188 12.71 -37.17 8.88
C PRO A 188 12.06 -35.78 8.78
N ARG A 189 11.50 -35.30 9.90
CA ARG A 189 11.10 -33.91 10.03
C ARG A 189 12.28 -33.11 10.56
N TYR A 190 12.71 -32.11 9.81
CA TYR A 190 13.81 -31.24 10.18
C TYR A 190 13.37 -30.19 11.21
N GLU A 191 14.35 -29.70 11.95
CA GLU A 191 14.27 -28.71 13.01
C GLU A 191 15.10 -27.47 12.64
N PHE A 192 14.75 -26.32 13.19
CA PHE A 192 15.56 -25.12 13.10
C PHE A 192 16.92 -25.34 13.78
N GLY A 193 17.99 -25.13 13.02
CA GLY A 193 19.37 -25.10 13.48
C GLY A 193 19.81 -23.70 13.91
N GLU A 194 21.11 -23.51 14.01
CA GLU A 194 21.68 -22.21 14.34
C GLU A 194 21.46 -21.19 13.22
N VAL A 195 21.23 -19.94 13.61
CA VAL A 195 21.18 -18.80 12.70
C VAL A 195 22.60 -18.28 12.51
N THR A 196 23.06 -18.25 11.26
CA THR A 196 24.41 -17.82 10.89
C THR A 196 24.35 -16.59 9.98
N LEU A 197 25.16 -15.58 10.28
CA LEU A 197 25.37 -14.44 9.40
C LEU A 197 26.68 -14.65 8.63
N ASN A 198 26.70 -14.23 7.37
CA ASN A 198 27.93 -14.23 6.59
C ASN A 198 28.85 -13.08 7.03
N GLY A 199 29.86 -13.40 7.86
CA GLY A 199 30.86 -12.47 8.37
C GLY A 199 30.50 -11.87 9.73
N GLU A 200 31.42 -11.08 10.30
CA GLU A 200 31.15 -10.29 11.50
C GLU A 200 30.27 -9.09 11.12
N ASP A 201 29.02 -9.10 11.60
CA ASP A 201 28.07 -8.03 11.34
C ASP A 201 27.51 -7.48 12.66
N LYS A 202 27.50 -6.15 12.79
CA LYS A 202 26.97 -5.46 13.97
C LYS A 202 25.48 -5.75 14.21
N ALA A 203 24.77 -6.22 13.18
CA ALA A 203 23.35 -6.51 13.26
C ALA A 203 23.06 -7.88 13.87
N GLU A 204 24.07 -8.67 14.24
CA GLU A 204 23.89 -9.99 14.84
C GLU A 204 22.91 -9.97 16.03
N ASP A 205 23.08 -9.03 16.96
CA ASP A 205 22.19 -8.90 18.13
C ASP A 205 20.75 -8.56 17.74
N ILE A 206 20.56 -7.73 16.71
CA ILE A 206 19.24 -7.37 16.19
C ILE A 206 18.59 -8.58 15.53
N VAL A 207 19.34 -9.29 14.70
CA VAL A 207 18.90 -10.49 14.00
C VAL A 207 18.46 -11.57 14.98
N ARG A 208 19.27 -11.84 16.02
CA ARG A 208 18.94 -12.82 17.07
C ARG A 208 17.69 -12.43 17.85
N ARG A 209 17.50 -11.15 18.15
CA ARG A 209 16.32 -10.63 18.87
C ARG A 209 15.02 -10.74 18.06
N LEU A 210 15.10 -10.74 16.74
CA LEU A 210 13.93 -10.80 15.85
C LEU A 210 13.52 -12.24 15.48
N GLN A 211 14.32 -13.23 15.84
CA GLN A 211 14.10 -14.65 15.55
C GLN A 211 12.79 -15.16 16.20
N PRO A 212 11.82 -15.67 15.43
CA PRO A 212 10.52 -16.12 15.95
C PRO A 212 10.49 -17.61 16.36
N PHE A 213 11.63 -18.30 16.27
CA PHE A 213 11.78 -19.73 16.53
C PHE A 213 12.98 -19.99 17.44
N THR A 214 13.05 -21.18 18.03
CA THR A 214 14.16 -21.60 18.89
C THR A 214 14.97 -22.75 18.28
N LEU A 215 16.21 -22.94 18.75
CA LEU A 215 17.06 -24.04 18.29
C LEU A 215 16.42 -25.40 18.64
N GLY A 216 16.28 -26.28 17.65
CA GLY A 216 15.67 -27.61 17.80
C GLY A 216 14.14 -27.62 17.68
N GLU A 217 13.51 -26.47 17.44
CA GLU A 217 12.08 -26.41 17.16
C GLU A 217 11.77 -26.97 15.77
N PRO A 218 10.66 -27.70 15.55
CA PRO A 218 10.32 -28.23 14.23
C PRO A 218 10.22 -27.13 13.18
N TYR A 219 10.88 -27.32 12.03
CA TYR A 219 10.90 -26.32 10.96
C TYR A 219 9.49 -26.07 10.40
N THR A 220 9.18 -24.80 10.16
CA THR A 220 8.06 -24.39 9.31
C THR A 220 8.44 -23.22 8.40
N ALA A 221 7.93 -23.24 7.16
CA ALA A 221 8.13 -22.14 6.23
C ALA A 221 7.50 -20.83 6.73
N ASP A 222 6.38 -20.92 7.46
CA ASP A 222 5.66 -19.77 8.00
C ASP A 222 6.52 -18.99 9.01
N GLN A 223 7.22 -19.69 9.93
CA GLN A 223 8.12 -19.03 10.89
C GLN A 223 9.34 -18.40 10.19
N LEU A 224 9.84 -19.01 9.12
CA LEU A 224 10.93 -18.42 8.34
C LEU A 224 10.47 -17.19 7.54
N ALA A 225 9.25 -17.22 7.01
CA ALA A 225 8.62 -16.08 6.34
C ALA A 225 8.40 -14.93 7.32
N GLU A 226 7.91 -15.23 8.53
CA GLU A 226 7.75 -14.24 9.61
C GLU A 226 9.10 -13.63 10.01
N PHE A 227 10.16 -14.44 10.08
CA PHE A 227 11.50 -13.91 10.38
C PHE A 227 11.98 -12.93 9.29
N ASN A 228 11.83 -13.29 8.02
CA ASN A 228 12.12 -12.40 6.89
C ASN A 228 11.28 -11.12 6.95
N ARG A 229 9.99 -11.21 7.29
CA ARG A 229 9.11 -10.05 7.43
C ARG A 229 9.60 -9.11 8.54
N ARG A 230 9.91 -9.63 9.73
CA ARG A 230 10.44 -8.85 10.87
C ARG A 230 11.76 -8.15 10.53
N LEU A 231 12.68 -8.86 9.86
CA LEU A 231 13.96 -8.29 9.45
C LEU A 231 13.78 -7.14 8.45
N ASN A 232 12.90 -7.31 7.45
CA ASN A 232 12.62 -6.24 6.48
C ASN A 232 11.86 -5.07 7.12
N ALA A 233 10.97 -5.32 8.08
CA ALA A 233 10.19 -4.30 8.77
C ALA A 233 11.04 -3.35 9.62
N THR A 234 12.26 -3.74 10.00
CA THR A 234 13.20 -2.87 10.74
C THR A 234 13.60 -1.61 9.96
N GLY A 235 13.58 -1.69 8.62
CA GLY A 235 14.06 -0.61 7.77
C GLY A 235 15.58 -0.39 7.80
N TYR A 236 16.37 -1.23 8.49
CA TYR A 236 17.85 -1.10 8.56
C TYR A 236 18.56 -1.67 7.34
N PHE A 237 17.90 -2.56 6.63
CA PHE A 237 18.49 -3.29 5.53
C PHE A 237 17.82 -2.88 4.21
N SER A 238 18.62 -2.77 3.16
CA SER A 238 18.13 -2.64 1.78
C SER A 238 17.68 -4.00 1.23
N ARG A 239 18.25 -5.10 1.73
CA ARG A 239 17.88 -6.47 1.39
C ARG A 239 18.17 -7.39 2.56
N VAL A 240 17.22 -8.29 2.88
CA VAL A 240 17.44 -9.40 3.82
C VAL A 240 16.87 -10.67 3.25
N ILE A 241 17.65 -11.75 3.33
CA ILE A 241 17.23 -13.10 2.96
C ILE A 241 17.71 -14.05 4.05
N ALA A 242 16.77 -14.62 4.80
CA ALA A 242 16.97 -15.78 5.64
C ALA A 242 16.53 -17.04 4.89
N ARG A 243 17.42 -18.02 4.75
CA ARG A 243 17.16 -19.28 4.03
C ARG A 243 17.66 -20.50 4.81
N PRO A 244 16.97 -21.65 4.70
CA PRO A 244 17.45 -22.89 5.27
C PRO A 244 18.52 -23.51 4.36
N VAL A 245 19.64 -23.95 4.92
CA VAL A 245 20.71 -24.62 4.16
C VAL A 245 20.73 -26.11 4.49
N VAL A 246 19.80 -26.85 3.87
CA VAL A 246 19.58 -28.30 4.15
C VAL A 246 20.84 -29.13 3.95
N SER A 247 21.68 -28.78 2.97
CA SER A 247 22.95 -29.48 2.70
C SER A 247 23.98 -29.37 3.83
N GLN A 248 23.81 -28.42 4.76
CA GLN A 248 24.66 -28.22 5.93
C GLN A 248 23.98 -28.68 7.23
N ALA A 249 22.89 -29.46 7.14
CA ALA A 249 22.18 -29.93 8.31
C ALA A 249 23.05 -30.84 9.19
N GLN A 250 23.01 -30.61 10.51
CA GLN A 250 23.63 -31.48 11.50
C GLN A 250 22.56 -32.40 12.09
N GLY A 251 22.47 -33.63 11.59
CA GLY A 251 21.33 -34.50 11.86
C GLY A 251 20.05 -33.94 11.23
N THR A 252 19.01 -33.70 12.03
CA THR A 252 17.76 -33.06 11.58
C THR A 252 17.77 -31.54 11.74
N ARG A 253 18.85 -30.93 12.24
CA ARG A 253 18.91 -29.48 12.47
C ARG A 253 19.45 -28.75 11.25
N VAL A 254 18.63 -27.91 10.63
CA VAL A 254 19.01 -27.14 9.43
C VAL A 254 19.46 -25.73 9.82
N PRO A 255 20.73 -25.35 9.57
CA PRO A 255 21.16 -23.99 9.82
C PRO A 255 20.40 -23.00 8.93
N ILE A 256 20.11 -21.82 9.49
CA ILE A 256 19.46 -20.71 8.79
C ILE A 256 20.54 -19.68 8.47
N GLU A 257 20.88 -19.58 7.19
CA GLU A 257 21.84 -18.60 6.71
C GLU A 257 21.13 -17.28 6.42
N ILE A 258 21.70 -16.19 6.91
CA ILE A 258 21.20 -14.83 6.68
C ILE A 258 22.20 -14.08 5.83
N THR A 259 21.69 -13.60 4.69
CA THR A 259 22.38 -12.62 3.85
C THR A 259 21.64 -11.29 3.99
N LEU A 260 22.36 -10.27 4.45
CA LEU A 260 21.81 -8.93 4.62
C LEU A 260 22.68 -7.90 3.90
N ALA A 261 22.04 -6.81 3.48
CA ALA A 261 22.70 -5.62 2.97
C ALA A 261 22.15 -4.42 3.73
N HIS A 262 23.03 -3.68 4.41
CA HIS A 262 22.64 -2.49 5.17
C HIS A 262 22.09 -1.40 4.24
N LYS A 263 21.17 -0.59 4.76
CA LYS A 263 20.87 0.71 4.15
C LYS A 263 22.09 1.63 4.32
N PRO A 264 22.21 2.67 3.47
CA PRO A 264 23.19 3.72 3.69
C PRO A 264 23.10 4.25 5.12
N ARG A 265 24.27 4.49 5.74
CA ARG A 265 24.37 5.01 7.11
C ARG A 265 23.61 6.33 7.28
N ASP A 266 23.67 7.17 6.25
CA ASP A 266 23.07 8.49 6.21
C ASP A 266 22.28 8.63 4.91
N ASN A 267 21.01 9.00 5.04
CA ASN A 267 20.11 9.27 3.94
C ASN A 267 19.76 10.76 3.95
N PHE A 268 19.77 11.39 2.78
CA PHE A 268 19.47 12.81 2.63
C PHE A 268 18.35 12.98 1.61
N ASN A 269 17.24 13.57 2.05
CA ASN A 269 16.09 13.85 1.20
C ASN A 269 15.94 15.37 1.03
N VAL A 270 15.84 15.81 -0.22
CA VAL A 270 15.60 17.20 -0.58
C VAL A 270 14.20 17.30 -1.18
N GLY A 271 13.35 18.08 -0.54
CA GLY A 271 12.02 18.44 -1.04
C GLY A 271 11.98 19.90 -1.42
N VAL A 272 11.48 20.20 -2.61
CA VAL A 272 11.18 21.58 -3.04
C VAL A 272 9.70 21.63 -3.34
N GLY A 273 9.02 22.61 -2.77
CA GLY A 273 7.61 22.88 -3.00
C GLY A 273 7.38 24.36 -3.23
N ALA A 274 6.17 24.70 -3.63
CA ALA A 274 5.68 26.06 -3.58
C ALA A 274 4.20 25.98 -3.22
N ALA A 275 3.70 27.00 -2.56
CA ALA A 275 2.28 27.22 -2.38
C ALA A 275 2.01 28.71 -2.56
N THR A 276 0.79 29.06 -2.90
CA THR A 276 0.41 30.47 -3.15
C THR A 276 0.41 31.31 -1.88
N ASP A 277 0.23 30.67 -0.73
CA ASP A 277 0.15 31.29 0.59
C ASP A 277 1.53 31.56 1.24
N THR A 278 2.49 30.66 1.09
CA THR A 278 3.81 30.77 1.73
C THR A 278 4.95 30.98 0.74
N GLY A 279 4.67 30.95 -0.56
CA GLY A 279 5.67 30.95 -1.62
C GLY A 279 6.49 29.66 -1.69
N PRO A 280 7.73 29.72 -2.23
CA PRO A 280 8.64 28.59 -2.32
C PRO A 280 9.01 28.02 -0.94
N ARG A 281 9.12 26.69 -0.87
CA ARG A 281 9.47 25.93 0.34
C ARG A 281 10.62 24.98 0.02
N LEU A 282 11.61 24.90 0.91
CA LEU A 282 12.70 23.93 0.88
C LEU A 282 12.63 23.06 2.13
N ARG A 283 12.69 21.75 1.94
CA ARG A 283 12.81 20.76 3.02
C ARG A 283 14.09 19.97 2.82
N LEU A 284 14.98 19.98 3.79
CA LEU A 284 16.18 19.16 3.83
C LEU A 284 16.05 18.20 5.01
N LYS A 285 15.96 16.91 4.73
CA LYS A 285 15.88 15.86 5.75
C LYS A 285 17.15 15.03 5.74
N TRP A 286 17.72 14.83 6.91
CA TRP A 286 18.79 13.88 7.17
C TRP A 286 18.24 12.76 8.05
N GLU A 287 18.40 11.52 7.62
CA GLU A 287 17.99 10.35 8.38
C GLU A 287 19.21 9.45 8.58
N ARG A 288 19.42 9.02 9.82
CA ARG A 288 20.32 7.94 10.19
C ARG A 288 19.48 6.79 10.71
N PRO A 289 19.14 5.80 9.86
CA PRO A 289 18.26 4.69 10.24
C PRO A 289 18.79 3.88 11.42
N TRP A 290 20.12 3.87 11.62
CA TRP A 290 20.75 3.12 12.70
C TRP A 290 21.99 3.84 13.25
N VAL A 291 21.97 4.12 14.56
CA VAL A 291 23.01 4.85 15.29
C VAL A 291 23.91 3.91 16.10
N ASN A 292 23.34 2.86 16.69
CA ASN A 292 24.03 1.92 17.57
C ASN A 292 23.33 0.57 17.61
N ASP A 293 24.01 -0.47 18.07
CA ASP A 293 23.58 -1.88 17.98
C ASP A 293 22.22 -2.21 18.67
N LYS A 294 21.66 -1.27 19.45
CA LYS A 294 20.32 -1.41 20.04
C LYS A 294 19.18 -1.11 19.07
N GLY A 295 19.46 -0.46 17.94
CA GLY A 295 18.47 -0.08 16.93
C GLY A 295 18.01 1.38 17.02
N HIS A 296 18.75 2.24 17.73
CA HIS A 296 18.38 3.65 17.80
C HIS A 296 18.51 4.31 16.43
N SER A 297 17.65 5.28 16.14
CA SER A 297 17.72 6.08 14.91
C SER A 297 17.70 7.57 15.24
N ALA A 298 18.19 8.38 14.31
CA ALA A 298 18.20 9.83 14.45
C ALA A 298 17.74 10.48 13.15
N ASN A 299 16.96 11.55 13.26
CA ASN A 299 16.49 12.34 12.13
C ASN A 299 16.74 13.82 12.42
N ALA A 300 16.99 14.60 11.38
CA ALA A 300 16.89 16.04 11.45
C ALA A 300 16.21 16.57 10.19
N GLU A 301 15.30 17.52 10.34
CA GLU A 301 14.62 18.18 9.23
C GLU A 301 14.80 19.69 9.35
N LEU A 302 15.25 20.33 8.27
CA LEU A 302 15.28 21.77 8.10
C LEU A 302 14.20 22.14 7.08
N PHE A 303 13.26 22.97 7.49
CA PHE A 303 12.21 23.52 6.64
C PHE A 303 12.39 25.04 6.53
N ILE A 304 12.33 25.55 5.29
CA ILE A 304 12.51 26.97 5.00
C ILE A 304 11.44 27.38 4.00
N SER A 305 10.68 28.40 4.35
CA SER A 305 9.75 29.13 3.50
C SER A 305 9.83 30.62 3.83
N ALA A 306 9.14 31.48 3.08
CA ALA A 306 9.14 32.92 3.38
C ALA A 306 8.63 33.22 4.82
N PRO A 307 7.46 32.69 5.25
CA PRO A 307 6.94 33.02 6.58
C PRO A 307 7.35 32.05 7.70
N GLU A 308 7.97 30.91 7.38
CA GLU A 308 8.33 29.90 8.37
C GLU A 308 9.71 29.32 8.10
N GLN A 309 10.56 29.30 9.12
CA GLN A 309 11.81 28.55 9.12
C GLN A 309 11.88 27.70 10.39
N SER A 310 12.07 26.40 10.24
CA SER A 310 12.11 25.48 11.37
C SER A 310 13.19 24.42 11.21
N ILE A 311 13.79 24.02 12.33
CA ILE A 311 14.67 22.87 12.43
C ILE A 311 14.14 21.93 13.51
N THR A 312 13.97 20.67 13.16
CA THR A 312 13.58 19.61 14.10
C THR A 312 14.66 18.53 14.11
N ALA A 313 14.88 17.94 15.27
CA ALA A 313 15.79 16.82 15.46
C ALA A 313 15.13 15.78 16.36
N ASP A 314 15.10 14.54 15.88
CA ASP A 314 14.51 13.40 16.56
C ASP A 314 15.56 12.36 16.90
N TYR A 315 15.45 11.77 18.08
CA TYR A 315 16.18 10.58 18.46
C TYR A 315 15.22 9.51 18.93
N LEU A 316 15.19 8.37 18.24
CA LEU A 316 14.26 7.27 18.50
C LEU A 316 14.99 6.12 19.18
N VAL A 317 14.39 5.62 20.26
CA VAL A 317 14.87 4.51 21.07
C VAL A 317 13.81 3.42 21.08
N PRO A 318 14.00 2.33 20.31
CA PRO A 318 13.09 1.18 20.37
C PRO A 318 13.04 0.56 21.77
N MET A 319 11.84 0.23 22.23
CA MET A 319 11.61 -0.46 23.50
C MET A 319 11.13 -1.90 23.30
N GLY A 320 10.48 -2.18 22.17
CA GLY A 320 10.01 -3.50 21.79
C GLY A 320 10.21 -3.72 20.30
N ASP A 321 9.12 -3.80 19.55
CA ASP A 321 9.15 -3.79 18.08
C ASP A 321 9.80 -2.48 17.58
N LEU A 322 10.84 -2.62 16.76
CA LEU A 322 11.66 -1.53 16.24
C LEU A 322 10.85 -0.46 15.51
N LYS A 323 9.69 -0.81 14.95
CA LYS A 323 8.83 0.11 14.21
C LYS A 323 7.67 0.65 15.04
N ASN A 324 7.09 -0.18 15.89
CA ASN A 324 5.76 0.06 16.47
C ASN A 324 5.82 0.38 17.96
N ASP A 325 6.98 0.25 18.61
CA ASP A 325 7.12 0.45 20.05
C ASP A 325 8.44 1.15 20.42
N TYR A 326 8.40 2.48 20.57
CA TYR A 326 9.60 3.29 20.79
C TYR A 326 9.36 4.53 21.68
N LEU A 327 10.45 5.05 22.24
CA LEU A 327 10.52 6.42 22.74
C LEU A 327 11.08 7.34 21.65
N LYS A 328 10.52 8.54 21.50
CA LYS A 328 11.06 9.60 20.63
C LYS A 328 11.37 10.83 21.48
N TYR A 329 12.61 11.28 21.41
CA TYR A 329 13.05 12.57 21.94
C TYR A 329 13.11 13.56 20.78
N GLU A 330 12.33 14.62 20.83
CA GLU A 330 12.21 15.61 19.76
C GLU A 330 12.64 16.97 20.29
N ALA A 331 13.46 17.67 19.52
CA ALA A 331 13.83 19.06 19.75
C ALA A 331 13.51 19.86 18.50
N GLY A 332 12.74 20.93 18.66
CA GLY A 332 12.33 21.81 17.57
C GLY A 332 12.66 23.26 17.87
N TYR A 333 13.10 23.99 16.85
CA TYR A 333 13.23 25.43 16.91
C TYR A 333 12.62 26.05 15.66
N GLN A 334 11.71 27.00 15.84
CA GLN A 334 10.91 27.57 14.77
C GLN A 334 10.87 29.10 14.88
N PHE A 335 11.13 29.75 13.75
CA PHE A 335 10.83 31.14 13.50
C PHE A 335 9.62 31.22 12.58
N LEU A 336 8.73 32.14 12.92
CA LEU A 336 7.51 32.37 12.19
C LEU A 336 7.27 33.87 12.12
N ASP A 337 7.11 34.36 10.90
CA ASP A 337 6.89 35.78 10.58
C ASP A 337 5.80 35.85 9.50
N TYR A 338 4.58 36.21 9.93
CA TYR A 338 3.41 36.26 9.06
C TYR A 338 2.87 37.68 8.95
N ASP A 339 2.98 38.23 7.75
CA ASP A 339 2.47 39.57 7.43
C ASP A 339 0.95 39.70 7.59
N ASN A 340 0.19 38.63 7.30
CA ASN A 340 -1.28 38.63 7.35
C ASN A 340 -1.80 38.70 8.79
N THR A 341 -1.21 37.94 9.72
CA THR A 341 -1.55 37.96 11.15
C THR A 341 -0.69 38.93 11.97
N ASN A 342 0.24 39.66 11.33
CA ASN A 342 1.27 40.49 11.95
C ASN A 342 1.93 39.79 13.16
N THR A 343 2.23 38.51 12.99
CA THR A 343 2.72 37.66 14.07
C THR A 343 4.17 37.30 13.83
N GLU A 344 5.03 37.72 14.74
CA GLU A 344 6.41 37.25 14.84
C GLU A 344 6.50 36.30 16.04
N SER A 345 7.04 35.10 15.86
CA SER A 345 7.28 34.18 16.97
C SER A 345 8.56 33.36 16.80
N GLU A 346 9.20 33.14 17.94
CA GLU A 346 10.36 32.27 18.13
C GLU A 346 9.99 31.17 19.11
N THR A 347 9.86 29.95 18.63
CA THR A 347 9.40 28.80 19.43
C THR A 347 10.53 27.79 19.61
N LEU A 348 10.84 27.47 20.87
CA LEU A 348 11.64 26.32 21.26
C LEU A 348 10.70 25.24 21.81
N SER A 349 10.77 24.03 21.25
CA SER A 349 10.02 22.86 21.70
C SER A 349 10.96 21.71 22.05
N LEU A 350 10.74 21.08 23.21
CA LEU A 350 11.42 19.87 23.66
C LEU A 350 10.36 18.86 24.08
N SER A 351 10.29 17.72 23.40
CA SER A 351 9.25 16.73 23.64
C SER A 351 9.81 15.33 23.84
N VAL A 352 9.16 14.57 24.73
CA VAL A 352 9.37 13.13 24.84
C VAL A 352 8.05 12.44 24.54
N HIS A 353 8.09 11.48 23.62
CA HIS A 353 6.93 10.68 23.22
C HIS A 353 7.18 9.21 23.49
N ARG A 354 6.14 8.51 23.96
CA ARG A 354 6.05 7.06 24.02
C ARG A 354 5.01 6.62 23.00
N ILE A 355 5.48 6.05 21.90
CA ILE A 355 4.62 5.59 20.81
C ILE A 355 4.49 4.07 20.89
N THR A 356 3.25 3.58 20.92
CA THR A 356 2.95 2.15 20.95
C THR A 356 1.86 1.79 19.96
N GLN A 357 2.08 0.72 19.20
CA GLN A 357 1.13 0.16 18.26
C GLN A 357 1.24 -1.37 18.30
N GLU A 358 0.11 -2.04 18.47
CA GLU A 358 0.08 -3.50 18.42
C GLU A 358 0.31 -3.99 16.99
N ILE A 359 0.91 -5.17 16.86
CA ILE A 359 1.19 -5.79 15.56
C ILE A 359 -0.14 -5.95 14.80
N GLU A 360 -0.16 -5.51 13.54
CA GLU A 360 -1.34 -5.52 12.65
C GLU A 360 -2.52 -4.65 13.11
N SER A 361 -2.40 -3.95 14.25
CA SER A 361 -3.40 -2.97 14.65
C SER A 361 -3.25 -1.69 13.82
N PRO A 362 -4.36 -1.12 13.32
CA PRO A 362 -4.34 0.20 12.68
C PRO A 362 -4.24 1.35 13.70
N TRP A 363 -4.33 1.05 15.00
CA TRP A 363 -4.32 2.03 16.08
C TRP A 363 -2.92 2.23 16.67
N GLN A 364 -2.51 3.48 16.82
CA GLN A 364 -1.27 3.91 17.43
C GLN A 364 -1.57 4.88 18.58
N ASN A 365 -0.96 4.64 19.73
CA ASN A 365 -1.03 5.49 20.91
C ASN A 365 0.26 6.34 20.99
N ASP A 366 0.12 7.60 21.38
CA ASP A 366 1.23 8.53 21.63
C ASP A 366 1.01 9.21 22.98
N TYR A 367 1.85 8.89 23.96
CA TYR A 367 1.88 9.59 25.25
C TYR A 367 3.05 10.56 25.23
N SER A 368 2.79 11.84 25.43
CA SER A 368 3.80 12.89 25.26
C SER A 368 3.95 13.77 26.49
N ALA A 369 5.13 14.37 26.63
CA ALA A 369 5.34 15.54 27.47
C ALA A 369 6.15 16.56 26.67
N THR A 370 5.57 17.73 26.45
CA THR A 370 6.13 18.81 25.61
C THR A 370 6.42 20.02 26.47
N PHE A 371 7.67 20.45 26.52
CA PHE A 371 8.04 21.78 26.98
C PHE A 371 8.11 22.71 25.78
N LEU A 372 7.34 23.80 25.80
CA LEU A 372 7.28 24.81 24.77
C LEU A 372 7.62 26.17 25.40
N ARG A 373 8.54 26.90 24.79
CA ARG A 373 8.80 28.30 25.13
C ARG A 373 8.70 29.11 23.85
N GLU A 374 7.75 30.03 23.82
CA GLU A 374 7.53 30.89 22.67
C GLU A 374 7.65 32.34 23.10
N LYS A 375 8.54 33.06 22.42
CA LYS A 375 8.56 34.51 22.44
C LYS A 375 7.79 34.96 21.21
N TYR A 376 6.71 35.70 21.40
CA TYR A 376 5.87 36.13 20.30
C TYR A 376 5.46 37.59 20.44
N LYS A 377 5.10 38.16 19.31
CA LYS A 377 4.54 39.48 19.18
C LYS A 377 3.39 39.35 18.20
N VAL A 378 2.19 39.73 18.62
CA VAL A 378 1.04 39.88 17.74
C VAL A 378 0.82 41.37 17.60
N ASP A 379 0.92 41.86 16.39
CA ASP A 379 0.70 43.26 16.05
C ASP A 379 1.69 44.25 16.73
N ASP A 380 1.21 45.36 17.28
CA ASP A 380 2.00 46.38 17.98
C ASP A 380 2.15 46.11 19.49
N ASP A 381 1.63 44.98 19.97
CA ASP A 381 1.76 44.62 21.38
C ASP A 381 3.23 44.42 21.78
N PRO A 382 3.57 44.66 23.06
CA PRO A 382 4.88 44.32 23.56
C PRO A 382 5.11 42.81 23.42
N SER A 383 6.32 42.43 23.00
CA SER A 383 6.69 41.01 22.90
C SER A 383 6.46 40.30 24.24
N GLN A 384 5.73 39.20 24.18
CA GLN A 384 5.44 38.34 25.33
C GLN A 384 6.28 37.07 25.22
N THR A 385 6.51 36.42 26.35
CA THR A 385 7.16 35.10 26.39
C THR A 385 6.35 34.22 27.30
N THR A 386 5.85 33.12 26.74
CA THR A 386 5.06 32.13 27.47
C THR A 386 5.80 30.79 27.44
N GLN A 387 5.85 30.14 28.59
CA GLN A 387 6.37 28.79 28.78
C GLN A 387 5.23 27.86 29.14
N LEU A 388 5.18 26.70 28.50
CA LEU A 388 4.19 25.67 28.74
C LEU A 388 4.89 24.32 28.91
N LEU A 389 4.52 23.57 29.93
CA LEU A 389 4.84 22.16 30.08
C LEU A 389 3.55 21.36 29.97
N MET A 390 3.40 20.67 28.83
CA MET A 390 2.17 20.03 28.42
C MET A 390 2.34 18.51 28.30
N PRO A 391 2.03 17.72 29.34
CA PRO A 391 1.66 16.33 29.15
C PRO A 391 0.48 16.20 28.18
N GLY A 392 0.51 15.15 27.36
CA GLY A 392 -0.53 14.89 26.38
C GLY A 392 -0.69 13.42 26.05
N TYR A 393 -1.82 13.11 25.43
CA TYR A 393 -2.13 11.81 24.86
C TYR A 393 -2.79 12.00 23.51
N ALA A 394 -2.36 11.23 22.51
CA ALA A 394 -3.00 11.16 21.22
C ALA A 394 -3.25 9.71 20.80
N LEU A 395 -4.37 9.49 20.13
CA LEU A 395 -4.76 8.24 19.51
C LEU A 395 -4.89 8.46 18.01
N GLN A 396 -4.19 7.64 17.22
CA GLN A 396 -4.21 7.68 15.77
C GLN A 396 -4.71 6.36 15.20
N TYR A 397 -5.55 6.41 14.18
CA TYR A 397 -5.96 5.31 13.31
C TYR A 397 -5.49 5.61 11.88
N LEU A 398 -4.79 4.68 11.25
CA LEU A 398 -4.38 4.83 9.86
C LEU A 398 -4.48 3.49 9.11
N VAL A 399 -5.26 3.49 8.03
CA VAL A 399 -5.29 2.42 7.03
C VAL A 399 -5.23 3.08 5.66
N LYS A 400 -4.27 2.67 4.82
CA LYS A 400 -4.17 3.11 3.42
C LYS A 400 -3.66 1.99 2.53
N ASP A 401 -4.13 1.99 1.29
CA ASP A 401 -3.80 1.00 0.26
C ASP A 401 -2.46 1.28 -0.43
N ASP A 402 -2.12 2.55 -0.62
CA ASP A 402 -0.89 3.00 -1.28
C ASP A 402 -0.28 4.22 -0.57
N THR A 403 0.97 4.55 -0.88
CA THR A 403 1.67 5.72 -0.30
C THR A 403 1.55 6.98 -1.15
N LEU A 404 1.46 6.84 -2.48
CA LEU A 404 1.47 7.94 -3.44
C LEU A 404 0.09 8.16 -4.06
N ASN A 405 -0.64 7.10 -4.41
CA ASN A 405 -1.97 7.17 -5.03
C ASN A 405 -3.01 6.45 -4.18
N ILE A 406 -3.43 7.10 -3.10
CA ILE A 406 -4.41 6.54 -2.16
C ILE A 406 -5.78 6.49 -2.84
N THR A 407 -6.31 5.28 -3.05
CA THR A 407 -7.67 5.06 -3.55
C THR A 407 -8.63 4.71 -2.42
N HIS A 408 -8.12 4.06 -1.38
CA HIS A 408 -8.83 3.69 -0.16
C HIS A 408 -7.98 4.02 1.05
N GLY A 409 -8.37 5.06 1.78
CA GLY A 409 -7.63 5.53 2.95
C GLY A 409 -8.55 6.03 4.05
N THR A 410 -8.20 5.75 5.29
CA THR A 410 -8.89 6.27 6.48
C THR A 410 -7.83 6.68 7.48
N TYR A 411 -7.85 7.94 7.85
CA TYR A 411 -7.02 8.54 8.88
C TYR A 411 -7.92 9.21 9.91
N PHE A 412 -7.65 8.96 11.17
CA PHE A 412 -8.29 9.66 12.28
C PHE A 412 -7.24 9.87 13.36
N ARG A 413 -7.14 11.08 13.90
CA ARG A 413 -6.27 11.38 15.04
C ARG A 413 -7.01 12.27 16.02
N THR A 414 -6.98 11.93 17.29
CA THR A 414 -7.47 12.81 18.35
C THR A 414 -6.40 12.93 19.42
N GLY A 415 -6.31 14.11 20.04
CA GLY A 415 -5.32 14.37 21.06
C GLY A 415 -5.81 15.36 22.10
N ILE A 416 -5.24 15.25 23.29
CA ILE A 416 -5.42 16.18 24.40
C ILE A 416 -4.06 16.54 25.00
N GLN A 417 -3.88 17.81 25.33
CA GLN A 417 -2.71 18.35 26.02
C GLN A 417 -3.20 19.22 27.18
N VAL A 418 -2.50 19.15 28.31
CA VAL A 418 -2.85 19.89 29.52
C VAL A 418 -1.61 20.57 30.07
N GLY A 419 -1.65 21.88 30.28
CA GLY A 419 -0.67 22.66 31.01
C GLY A 419 -1.29 23.20 32.30
N ARG A 420 -0.48 23.33 33.34
CA ARG A 420 -0.91 23.85 34.64
C ARG A 420 0.02 24.95 35.13
N GLU A 421 -0.55 26.08 35.50
CA GLU A 421 0.16 27.22 36.05
C GLU A 421 0.99 26.78 37.28
N GLY A 422 2.25 27.21 37.33
CA GLY A 422 3.16 26.92 38.43
C GLY A 422 3.80 25.52 38.40
N ILE A 423 3.42 24.65 37.46
CA ILE A 423 4.07 23.35 37.21
C ILE A 423 4.79 23.39 35.85
N GLY A 424 5.69 24.36 35.69
CA GLY A 424 6.44 24.56 34.46
C GLY A 424 5.65 25.20 33.31
N SER A 425 4.39 25.55 33.53
CA SER A 425 3.59 26.40 32.63
C SER A 425 3.30 27.75 33.28
N ASP A 426 3.21 28.79 32.47
CA ASP A 426 2.87 30.15 32.89
C ASP A 426 1.35 30.38 32.96
N ILE A 427 0.54 29.51 32.33
CA ILE A 427 -0.93 29.56 32.32
C ILE A 427 -1.54 28.16 32.50
N ASP A 428 -2.79 28.10 32.96
CA ASP A 428 -3.60 26.89 32.87
C ASP A 428 -4.14 26.74 31.44
N ILE A 429 -3.95 25.57 30.83
CA ILE A 429 -4.41 25.32 29.46
C ILE A 429 -4.84 23.86 29.27
N VAL A 430 -5.97 23.66 28.59
CA VAL A 430 -6.38 22.37 28.05
C VAL A 430 -6.62 22.55 26.56
N LYS A 431 -5.86 21.83 25.73
CA LYS A 431 -6.03 21.83 24.28
C LYS A 431 -6.46 20.46 23.81
N ALA A 432 -7.58 20.39 23.09
CA ALA A 432 -8.08 19.17 22.49
C ALA A 432 -8.19 19.34 20.96
N THR A 433 -7.81 18.30 20.22
CA THR A 433 -7.91 18.28 18.75
C THR A 433 -8.46 16.94 18.25
N ALA A 434 -9.15 17.00 17.11
CA ALA A 434 -9.60 15.83 16.36
C ALA A 434 -9.49 16.12 14.86
N GLU A 435 -8.89 15.20 14.12
CA GLU A 435 -8.66 15.29 12.68
C GLU A 435 -9.12 13.99 12.04
N ALA A 436 -9.81 14.07 10.90
CA ALA A 436 -10.24 12.92 10.13
C ALA A 436 -10.03 13.17 8.65
N ARG A 437 -9.55 12.14 7.92
CA ARG A 437 -9.51 12.11 6.46
C ARG A 437 -9.97 10.75 5.96
N ILE A 438 -10.91 10.75 5.03
CA ILE A 438 -11.47 9.53 4.42
C ILE A 438 -11.40 9.68 2.91
N ILE A 439 -10.78 8.71 2.25
CA ILE A 439 -10.67 8.62 0.80
C ILE A 439 -11.27 7.30 0.34
N ARG A 440 -12.18 7.36 -0.65
CA ARG A 440 -12.79 6.17 -1.27
C ARG A 440 -12.86 6.35 -2.78
N THR A 441 -12.62 5.27 -3.51
CA THR A 441 -12.68 5.26 -4.98
C THR A 441 -13.55 4.12 -5.47
N VAL A 442 -14.54 4.40 -6.31
CA VAL A 442 -15.43 3.42 -6.94
C VAL A 442 -15.38 3.62 -8.45
N GLY A 443 -14.76 2.67 -9.16
CA GLY A 443 -14.48 2.83 -10.58
C GLY A 443 -13.61 4.07 -10.83
N LYS A 444 -14.09 5.01 -11.67
CA LYS A 444 -13.39 6.26 -11.97
C LYS A 444 -13.70 7.41 -11.01
N HIS A 445 -14.57 7.17 -10.02
CA HIS A 445 -15.09 8.19 -9.11
C HIS A 445 -14.35 8.12 -7.78
N ARG A 446 -13.70 9.22 -7.38
CA ARG A 446 -12.97 9.34 -6.12
C ARG A 446 -13.61 10.41 -5.26
N PHE A 447 -13.74 10.11 -3.97
CA PHE A 447 -14.29 11.01 -2.97
C PHE A 447 -13.29 11.16 -1.83
N MET A 448 -13.09 12.39 -1.37
CA MET A 448 -12.32 12.71 -0.17
C MET A 448 -13.19 13.56 0.76
N VAL A 449 -13.18 13.20 2.04
CA VAL A 449 -13.73 14.02 3.12
C VAL A 449 -12.60 14.27 4.11
N ARG A 450 -12.42 15.52 4.53
CA ARG A 450 -11.50 15.93 5.59
C ARG A 450 -12.22 16.77 6.63
N SER A 451 -11.83 16.67 7.89
CA SER A 451 -12.35 17.51 8.95
C SER A 451 -11.30 17.71 10.03
N GLU A 452 -11.28 18.91 10.61
CA GLU A 452 -10.44 19.26 11.74
C GLU A 452 -11.27 20.04 12.76
N ILE A 453 -11.21 19.64 14.01
CA ILE A 453 -11.92 20.25 15.13
C ILE A 453 -10.92 20.48 16.26
N GLY A 454 -11.01 21.64 16.91
CA GLY A 454 -10.11 22.03 17.99
C GLY A 454 -10.80 22.88 19.04
N ALA A 455 -10.36 22.75 20.29
CA ALA A 455 -10.79 23.59 21.39
C ALA A 455 -9.66 23.84 22.38
N ILE A 456 -9.54 25.09 22.84
CA ILE A 456 -8.64 25.53 23.90
C ILE A 456 -9.48 26.12 25.02
N GLU A 457 -9.29 25.59 26.22
CA GLU A 457 -9.77 26.18 27.48
C GLU A 457 -8.56 26.67 28.26
N THR A 458 -8.61 27.90 28.77
CA THR A 458 -7.49 28.53 29.48
C THR A 458 -8.00 29.68 30.34
N ASP A 459 -7.25 30.00 31.38
CA ASP A 459 -7.45 31.16 32.26
C ASP A 459 -7.02 32.49 31.61
N SER A 460 -6.03 32.47 30.70
CA SER A 460 -5.54 33.68 29.99
C SER A 460 -5.27 33.40 28.51
N PHE A 461 -6.29 33.62 27.66
CA PHE A 461 -6.15 33.40 26.20
C PHE A 461 -5.14 34.35 25.55
N VAL A 462 -4.99 35.57 26.09
CA VAL A 462 -4.02 36.56 25.59
C VAL A 462 -2.59 36.04 25.72
N GLU A 463 -2.32 35.24 26.76
CA GLU A 463 -1.00 34.65 27.02
C GLU A 463 -0.78 33.32 26.30
N VAL A 464 -1.81 32.75 25.67
CA VAL A 464 -1.67 31.54 24.84
C VAL A 464 -0.76 31.88 23.65
N PRO A 465 0.34 31.14 23.46
CA PRO A 465 1.25 31.39 22.35
C PRO A 465 0.59 31.29 20.98
N ALA A 466 1.03 32.09 20.01
CA ALA A 466 0.45 32.10 18.67
C ALA A 466 0.60 30.76 17.95
N SER A 467 1.67 30.00 18.20
CA SER A 467 1.81 28.64 17.64
C SER A 467 0.78 27.64 18.20
N VAL A 468 0.17 27.94 19.35
CA VAL A 468 -0.79 27.06 20.03
C VAL A 468 -2.24 27.41 19.68
N ARG A 469 -2.55 28.64 19.29
CA ARG A 469 -3.89 29.09 18.88
C ARG A 469 -4.36 28.41 17.60
N PHE A 470 -5.67 28.42 17.36
CA PHE A 470 -6.24 27.91 16.11
C PHE A 470 -6.43 28.99 15.06
N TYR A 471 -6.27 28.58 13.80
CA TYR A 471 -6.45 29.39 12.61
C TYR A 471 -7.03 28.51 11.50
N ALA A 472 -7.84 29.07 10.62
CA ALA A 472 -8.33 28.39 9.42
C ALA A 472 -7.90 29.15 8.15
N GLY A 473 -8.07 28.52 6.99
CA GLY A 473 -7.67 29.06 5.68
C GLY A 473 -6.36 28.47 5.14
N GLY A 474 -6.24 28.43 3.81
CA GLY A 474 -5.11 27.82 3.10
C GLY A 474 -5.38 26.41 2.57
N ASP A 475 -4.37 25.82 1.94
CA ASP A 475 -4.46 24.59 1.13
C ASP A 475 -5.09 23.38 1.84
N GLN A 476 -4.82 23.22 3.14
CA GLN A 476 -5.25 22.09 3.97
C GLN A 476 -6.35 22.46 4.98
N SER A 477 -6.95 23.66 4.88
CA SER A 477 -7.97 24.15 5.82
C SER A 477 -9.25 24.60 5.09
N VAL A 478 -9.34 25.84 4.59
CA VAL A 478 -10.47 26.30 3.77
C VAL A 478 -9.89 26.97 2.52
N ARG A 479 -9.95 26.27 1.38
CA ARG A 479 -9.43 26.80 0.10
C ARG A 479 -10.30 27.98 -0.35
N GLY A 480 -9.69 29.00 -0.94
CA GLY A 480 -10.33 30.29 -1.24
C GLY A 480 -9.84 31.41 -0.32
N PHE A 481 -9.28 31.04 0.84
CA PHE A 481 -8.67 31.95 1.81
C PHE A 481 -7.17 31.69 1.90
N GLY A 482 -6.41 32.70 2.32
CA GLY A 482 -4.99 32.54 2.58
C GLY A 482 -4.72 31.71 3.83
N TYR A 483 -3.48 31.28 3.97
CA TYR A 483 -3.06 30.48 5.10
C TYR A 483 -3.25 31.24 6.41
N ARG A 484 -4.07 30.69 7.31
CA ARG A 484 -4.41 31.31 8.61
C ARG A 484 -5.17 32.63 8.53
N ASP A 485 -5.78 32.96 7.39
CA ASP A 485 -6.56 34.21 7.23
C ASP A 485 -7.87 34.19 8.03
N ILE A 486 -8.44 33.01 8.32
CA ILE A 486 -9.71 32.90 9.06
C ILE A 486 -9.41 32.76 10.56
N SER A 487 -9.64 33.83 11.31
CA SER A 487 -9.76 33.83 12.79
C SER A 487 -10.44 35.13 13.26
N PRO A 488 -10.75 35.30 14.56
CA PRO A 488 -11.16 36.59 15.09
C PRO A 488 -10.14 37.67 14.77
N GLU A 489 -10.62 38.84 14.37
CA GLU A 489 -9.79 39.96 13.93
C GLU A 489 -9.65 41.03 15.03
N GLY A 490 -8.52 41.75 15.02
CA GLY A 490 -8.34 43.04 15.70
C GLY A 490 -8.23 44.18 14.67
N GLU A 491 -8.83 45.33 14.97
CA GLU A 491 -8.92 46.48 14.03
C GLU A 491 -7.68 47.39 14.11
N ILE A 492 -6.98 47.61 12.98
CA ILE A 492 -5.74 48.42 12.91
C ILE A 492 -5.84 49.49 11.84
N PHE A 493 -5.40 50.73 12.09
CA PHE A 493 -5.40 51.77 11.05
C PHE A 493 -4.10 51.79 10.21
N ASN A 494 -4.20 51.43 8.92
CA ASN A 494 -3.15 51.62 7.92
C ASN A 494 -3.22 53.05 7.33
N PRO A 495 -2.12 53.83 7.33
CA PRO A 495 -2.11 55.21 6.82
C PRO A 495 -2.47 55.37 5.33
N VAL A 496 -2.35 54.30 4.54
CA VAL A 496 -2.63 54.24 3.10
C VAL A 496 -3.94 53.51 2.80
N LEU A 497 -4.29 52.49 3.58
CA LEU A 497 -5.42 51.57 3.33
C LEU A 497 -6.63 51.75 4.28
N GLY A 498 -6.52 52.57 5.34
CA GLY A 498 -7.57 52.73 6.35
C GLY A 498 -7.54 51.61 7.41
N ALA A 499 -8.65 51.42 8.16
CA ALA A 499 -8.75 50.33 9.12
C ALA A 499 -8.66 48.96 8.41
N VAL A 500 -7.69 48.14 8.78
CA VAL A 500 -7.43 46.77 8.37
C VAL A 500 -7.64 45.90 9.60
N GLN A 501 -8.63 45.03 9.54
CA GLN A 501 -8.85 44.01 10.54
C GLN A 501 -7.84 42.86 10.29
N LYS A 502 -7.21 42.31 11.34
CA LYS A 502 -6.20 41.23 11.20
C LYS A 502 -6.35 40.13 12.26
N SER A 503 -6.07 38.90 11.83
CA SER A 503 -6.23 37.64 12.57
C SER A 503 -5.37 37.54 13.85
N ALA A 504 -6.02 37.34 15.01
CA ALA A 504 -5.38 37.17 16.32
C ALA A 504 -5.30 35.70 16.81
N GLY A 505 -5.85 34.75 16.04
CA GLY A 505 -6.02 33.35 16.42
C GLY A 505 -7.23 33.12 17.33
N ALA A 506 -7.65 31.86 17.44
CA ALA A 506 -8.92 31.48 18.04
C ALA A 506 -8.82 30.38 19.11
N LYS A 507 -9.84 30.32 19.99
CA LYS A 507 -10.05 29.23 20.96
C LYS A 507 -10.60 27.96 20.33
N TYR A 508 -11.44 28.09 19.32
CA TYR A 508 -12.14 26.98 18.68
C TYR A 508 -11.82 26.91 17.19
N LEU A 509 -11.78 25.69 16.66
CA LEU A 509 -11.62 25.39 15.25
C LEU A 509 -12.67 24.37 14.84
N ALA A 510 -13.31 24.60 13.69
CA ALA A 510 -14.14 23.61 13.05
C ALA A 510 -14.04 23.77 11.54
N THR A 511 -13.49 22.76 10.86
CA THR A 511 -13.41 22.73 9.40
C THR A 511 -13.92 21.39 8.87
N ILE A 512 -14.55 21.42 7.70
CA ILE A 512 -14.96 20.26 6.93
C ILE A 512 -14.75 20.55 5.45
N GLY A 513 -14.08 19.64 4.76
CA GLY A 513 -13.80 19.71 3.34
C GLY A 513 -14.28 18.45 2.64
N THR A 514 -14.94 18.62 1.51
CA THR A 514 -15.37 17.52 0.64
C THR A 514 -14.82 17.75 -0.75
N GLU A 515 -14.35 16.67 -1.39
CA GLU A 515 -13.82 16.73 -2.73
C GLU A 515 -14.26 15.51 -3.53
N TYR A 516 -14.69 15.77 -4.75
CA TYR A 516 -15.00 14.76 -5.75
C TYR A 516 -14.00 14.89 -6.90
N ALA A 517 -13.41 13.76 -7.32
CA ALA A 517 -12.49 13.70 -8.44
C ALA A 517 -12.86 12.55 -9.39
N TYR A 518 -12.89 12.84 -10.69
CA TYR A 518 -13.19 11.89 -11.75
C TYR A 518 -11.97 11.63 -12.63
N GLN A 519 -11.60 10.36 -12.81
CA GLN A 519 -10.47 9.98 -13.66
C GLN A 519 -10.80 10.15 -15.15
N VAL A 520 -10.24 11.20 -15.75
CA VAL A 520 -10.43 11.54 -17.17
C VAL A 520 -9.39 10.89 -18.08
N ALA A 521 -8.20 10.60 -17.54
CA ALA A 521 -7.14 9.84 -18.19
C ALA A 521 -6.35 9.06 -17.12
N GLU A 522 -5.44 8.18 -17.54
CA GLU A 522 -4.71 7.28 -16.64
C GLU A 522 -4.11 8.00 -15.42
N ASN A 523 -3.44 9.14 -15.63
CA ASN A 523 -2.77 9.93 -14.59
C ASN A 523 -3.42 11.28 -14.28
N TRP A 524 -4.66 11.52 -14.75
CA TRP A 524 -5.34 12.80 -14.61
C TRP A 524 -6.75 12.65 -14.04
N ARG A 525 -7.06 13.49 -13.05
CA ARG A 525 -8.42 13.62 -12.52
C ARG A 525 -8.90 15.06 -12.61
N ALA A 526 -10.13 15.25 -13.05
CA ALA A 526 -10.84 16.52 -12.87
C ALA A 526 -11.51 16.49 -11.49
N ALA A 527 -11.37 17.55 -10.70
CA ALA A 527 -11.87 17.61 -9.34
C ALA A 527 -12.79 18.82 -9.12
N ALA A 528 -13.63 18.73 -8.11
CA ALA A 528 -14.38 19.84 -7.55
C ALA A 528 -14.46 19.65 -6.03
N PHE A 529 -14.43 20.75 -5.28
CA PHE A 529 -14.44 20.70 -3.83
C PHE A 529 -15.37 21.73 -3.21
N LEU A 530 -15.76 21.48 -1.97
CA LEU A 530 -16.45 22.38 -1.07
C LEU A 530 -15.81 22.25 0.31
N ASP A 531 -15.23 23.34 0.80
CA ASP A 531 -14.69 23.50 2.13
C ASP A 531 -15.56 24.49 2.91
N VAL A 532 -15.81 24.20 4.18
CA VAL A 532 -16.52 25.06 5.11
C VAL A 532 -15.75 25.06 6.42
N GLY A 533 -15.50 26.22 7.01
CA GLY A 533 -14.84 26.24 8.30
C GLY A 533 -14.78 27.60 8.98
N THR A 534 -14.51 27.55 10.27
CA THR A 534 -14.31 28.73 11.12
C THR A 534 -13.21 28.45 12.13
N ALA A 535 -12.48 29.50 12.50
CA ALA A 535 -11.72 29.55 13.73
C ALA A 535 -12.27 30.74 14.51
N THR A 536 -12.79 30.50 15.72
CA THR A 536 -13.53 31.52 16.46
C THR A 536 -13.42 31.39 17.98
N ASN A 537 -13.79 32.46 18.70
CA ASN A 537 -13.95 32.47 20.15
C ASN A 537 -15.41 32.26 20.58
N ASP A 538 -16.36 32.44 19.66
CA ASP A 538 -17.78 32.16 19.82
C ASP A 538 -18.38 31.71 18.47
N PHE A 539 -19.37 30.84 18.50
CA PHE A 539 -19.97 30.30 17.27
C PHE A 539 -21.13 31.18 16.75
N GLU A 540 -21.10 32.50 17.02
CA GLU A 540 -22.15 33.41 16.56
C GLU A 540 -21.94 33.86 15.10
N GLU A 541 -20.69 33.93 14.65
CA GLU A 541 -20.32 34.29 13.28
C GLU A 541 -20.56 33.15 12.27
N ASP A 542 -20.92 33.52 11.03
CA ASP A 542 -21.09 32.57 9.95
C ASP A 542 -19.74 31.97 9.50
N PRO A 543 -19.68 30.66 9.20
CA PRO A 543 -18.44 30.02 8.77
C PRO A 543 -18.03 30.46 7.36
N ALA A 544 -16.73 30.53 7.12
CA ALA A 544 -16.17 30.78 5.80
C ALA A 544 -16.37 29.58 4.86
N ILE A 545 -16.72 29.85 3.61
CA ILE A 545 -17.00 28.83 2.59
C ILE A 545 -16.04 28.96 1.42
N GLY A 546 -15.40 27.86 1.07
CA GLY A 546 -14.50 27.71 -0.06
C GLY A 546 -15.03 26.74 -1.09
N ILE A 547 -15.17 27.13 -2.36
CA ILE A 547 -15.67 26.23 -3.41
C ILE A 547 -14.91 26.43 -4.71
N GLY A 548 -14.68 25.34 -5.46
CA GLY A 548 -14.17 25.48 -6.81
C GLY A 548 -13.73 24.21 -7.51
N PRO A 549 -13.33 24.31 -8.79
CA PRO A 549 -12.78 23.21 -9.55
C PRO A 549 -11.30 22.98 -9.23
N GLY A 550 -10.83 21.78 -9.55
CA GLY A 550 -9.42 21.42 -9.47
C GLY A 550 -9.00 20.36 -10.48
N ALA A 551 -7.71 20.09 -10.53
CA ALA A 551 -7.11 19.05 -11.34
C ALA A 551 -6.06 18.30 -10.52
N HIS A 552 -6.05 16.98 -10.62
CA HIS A 552 -5.00 16.13 -10.07
C HIS A 552 -4.16 15.57 -11.20
N TRP A 553 -2.86 15.64 -11.04
CA TRP A 553 -1.89 14.99 -11.90
C TRP A 553 -1.04 14.03 -11.06
N LEU A 554 -1.13 12.74 -11.36
CA LEU A 554 -0.23 11.74 -10.80
C LEU A 554 1.07 11.77 -11.58
N SER A 555 2.03 12.54 -11.08
CA SER A 555 3.35 12.62 -11.68
C SER A 555 4.23 11.44 -11.24
N PRO A 556 5.31 11.11 -11.97
CA PRO A 556 6.26 10.07 -11.57
C PRO A 556 6.91 10.28 -10.20
N ILE A 557 6.90 11.52 -9.69
CA ILE A 557 7.53 11.91 -8.42
C ILE A 557 6.50 12.15 -7.30
N GLY A 558 5.20 11.95 -7.56
CA GLY A 558 4.11 12.09 -6.60
C GLY A 558 2.88 12.82 -7.14
N PRO A 559 1.76 12.80 -6.40
CA PRO A 559 0.53 13.49 -6.79
C PRO A 559 0.70 15.01 -6.69
N VAL A 560 0.21 15.70 -7.71
CA VAL A 560 0.18 17.15 -7.83
C VAL A 560 -1.28 17.58 -7.94
N ARG A 561 -1.70 18.56 -7.15
CA ARG A 561 -3.10 19.02 -7.11
C ARG A 561 -3.15 20.53 -7.29
N PHE A 562 -4.00 20.96 -8.22
CA PHE A 562 -4.24 22.37 -8.54
C PHE A 562 -5.71 22.67 -8.31
N TYR A 563 -6.02 23.81 -7.69
CA TYR A 563 -7.40 24.25 -7.51
C TYR A 563 -7.53 25.73 -7.83
N PHE A 564 -8.68 26.08 -8.39
CA PHE A 564 -9.15 27.46 -8.48
C PHE A 564 -10.31 27.58 -7.50
N ALA A 565 -10.16 28.42 -6.47
CA ALA A 565 -11.07 28.47 -5.34
C ALA A 565 -11.69 29.86 -5.21
N TRP A 566 -12.98 29.92 -4.94
CA TRP A 566 -13.67 31.13 -4.50
C TRP A 566 -13.97 31.01 -3.01
N GLY A 567 -13.53 32.00 -2.23
CA GLY A 567 -13.82 32.14 -0.81
C GLY A 567 -14.98 33.10 -0.58
N PHE A 568 -15.87 32.76 0.34
CA PHE A 568 -17.00 33.57 0.76
C PHE A 568 -17.04 33.65 2.30
N SER A 569 -16.85 34.84 2.85
CA SER A 569 -17.06 35.17 4.26
C SER A 569 -17.57 36.62 4.38
N ASP A 570 -17.85 37.06 5.61
CA ASP A 570 -18.27 38.44 5.90
C ASP A 570 -17.14 39.47 5.71
N PHE A 571 -15.89 39.04 5.80
CA PHE A 571 -14.69 39.89 5.71
C PHE A 571 -13.95 39.77 4.37
N GLU A 572 -14.10 38.65 3.65
CA GLU A 572 -13.41 38.42 2.37
C GLU A 572 -14.33 37.70 1.36
N ASN A 573 -14.30 38.16 0.11
CA ASN A 573 -14.97 37.51 -1.01
C ASN A 573 -14.10 37.62 -2.26
N ASP A 574 -13.09 36.75 -2.35
CA ASP A 574 -12.10 36.75 -3.43
C ASP A 574 -11.81 35.32 -3.93
N TRP A 575 -11.03 35.22 -4.99
CA TRP A 575 -10.59 33.96 -5.56
C TRP A 575 -9.09 33.74 -5.35
N ARG A 576 -8.70 32.48 -5.17
CA ARG A 576 -7.30 32.08 -4.98
C ARG A 576 -6.99 30.82 -5.76
N ILE A 577 -5.74 30.67 -6.16
CA ILE A 577 -5.21 29.42 -6.72
C ILE A 577 -4.53 28.67 -5.60
N HIS A 578 -4.74 27.36 -5.53
CA HIS A 578 -4.05 26.48 -4.58
C HIS A 578 -3.25 25.44 -5.34
N PHE A 579 -2.05 25.16 -4.85
CA PHE A 579 -1.11 24.23 -5.47
C PHE A 579 -0.43 23.37 -4.42
N MET A 580 -0.61 22.06 -4.52
CA MET A 580 -0.09 21.10 -3.55
C MET A 580 0.68 19.98 -4.25
N ILE A 581 1.82 19.60 -3.67
CA ILE A 581 2.58 18.41 -4.07
C ILE A 581 2.74 17.51 -2.86
N GLY A 582 2.50 16.21 -3.05
CA GLY A 582 2.74 15.19 -2.03
C GLY A 582 1.47 14.47 -1.57
N PRO A 583 1.65 13.42 -0.76
CA PRO A 583 0.59 12.49 -0.37
C PRO A 583 -0.53 13.18 0.42
N GLU A 584 -1.71 12.56 0.42
CA GLU A 584 -2.89 13.06 1.13
C GLU A 584 -3.04 12.53 2.57
N LEU A 585 -2.43 11.39 2.88
CA LEU A 585 -2.47 10.72 4.21
C LEU A 585 -1.09 10.29 4.72
#